data_AF-A0A7K2FMD7-F1
#
_entry.id   AF-A0A7K2FMD7-F1
#
_cell.length_a   1.000
_cell.length_b   1.000
_cell.length_c   1.000
_cell.angle_alpha   90.00
_cell.angle_beta   90.00
_cell.angle_gamma   90.00
#
_symmetry.space_group_name_H-M   'P 1'
#
loop_
_entity.id
_entity.type
_entity.pdbx_description
1 polymer ?
#
loop_
_entity_poly.entity_id
_entity_poly.type
_entity_poly.pdbx_seq_one_letter_code
_entity_poly.pdbx_strand_id
1 'polypeptide(L)'
;MSTAAIPHAHPSAGTGRCWATLLVLDPDSGEVHAYPEGKENSVILHRDVESLAFCLTGFGRLLDARQPDGDDDEARVHRFRETVTAFDATPLQDGESEWNTMLAEILDGMW
;
A
#
# COMPACT_ATOMS: atom_id res chain seq x y z
N MET A 1 36.64 -26.63 -26.40
CA MET A 1 35.70 -25.49 -26.46
C MET A 1 34.33 -26.04 -26.15
N SER A 2 33.79 -25.77 -24.96
CA SER A 2 32.49 -26.26 -24.50
C SER A 2 31.56 -25.06 -24.39
N THR A 3 30.47 -25.07 -25.17
CA THR A 3 29.41 -24.07 -25.13
C THR A 3 28.56 -24.36 -23.89
N ALA A 4 28.62 -23.47 -22.89
CA ALA A 4 27.73 -23.52 -21.75
C ALA A 4 26.33 -23.06 -22.18
N ALA A 5 25.33 -23.91 -21.95
CA ALA A 5 23.93 -23.59 -22.17
C ALA A 5 23.49 -22.47 -21.20
N ILE A 6 22.76 -21.49 -21.73
CA ILE A 6 22.11 -20.44 -20.94
C ILE A 6 20.96 -21.10 -20.17
N PRO A 7 20.92 -21.06 -18.83
CA PRO A 7 19.81 -21.61 -18.09
C PRO A 7 18.56 -20.75 -18.34
N HIS A 8 17.49 -21.38 -18.82
CA HIS A 8 16.17 -20.78 -18.89
C HIS A 8 15.72 -20.40 -17.47
N ALA A 9 15.55 -19.11 -17.22
CA ALA A 9 14.88 -18.63 -16.03
C ALA A 9 13.41 -19.08 -16.09
N HIS A 10 12.96 -19.82 -15.08
CA HIS A 10 11.55 -20.08 -14.81
C HIS A 10 10.83 -18.74 -14.57
N PRO A 11 9.72 -18.44 -15.27
CA PRO A 11 8.97 -17.23 -15.02
C PRO A 11 8.01 -17.47 -13.85
N SER A 12 8.51 -17.43 -12.62
CA SER A 12 7.67 -16.93 -11.52
C SER A 12 7.92 -15.43 -11.45
N ALA A 13 7.46 -14.73 -12.48
CA ALA A 13 7.37 -13.28 -12.45
C ALA A 13 6.33 -12.93 -11.39
N GLY A 14 6.80 -12.70 -10.16
CA GLY A 14 6.02 -11.90 -9.23
C GLY A 14 5.86 -10.53 -9.87
N THR A 15 4.63 -10.14 -10.17
CA THR A 15 4.28 -8.82 -10.65
C THR A 15 4.58 -7.83 -9.53
N GLY A 16 5.84 -7.40 -9.41
CA GLY A 16 6.21 -6.32 -8.52
C GLY A 16 5.62 -5.02 -9.05
N ARG A 17 4.48 -4.58 -8.52
CA ARG A 17 3.90 -3.28 -8.84
C ARG A 17 4.80 -2.20 -8.22
N CYS A 18 5.37 -1.34 -9.08
CA CYS A 18 6.15 -0.20 -8.63
C CYS A 18 5.19 0.96 -8.33
N TRP A 19 4.92 1.21 -7.04
CA TRP A 19 3.99 2.21 -6.52
C TRP A 19 4.52 3.65 -6.64
N ALA A 20 5.21 4.00 -7.73
CA ALA A 20 5.61 5.38 -7.99
C ALA A 20 4.37 6.20 -8.40
N THR A 21 3.48 6.48 -7.44
CA THR A 21 2.39 7.45 -7.64
C THR A 21 2.94 8.84 -7.42
N LEU A 22 2.58 9.76 -8.31
CA LEU A 22 2.81 11.19 -8.05
C LEU A 22 1.85 11.61 -6.95
N LEU A 23 2.40 12.01 -5.80
CA LEU A 23 1.65 12.68 -4.75
C LEU A 23 1.68 14.18 -4.97
N VAL A 24 0.52 14.82 -4.91
CA VAL A 24 0.37 16.28 -5.00
C VAL A 24 -0.25 16.80 -3.71
N LEU A 25 0.34 17.84 -3.16
CA LEU A 25 -0.19 18.58 -2.02
C LEU A 25 -0.94 19.81 -2.53
N ASP A 26 -2.21 19.94 -2.18
CA ASP A 26 -2.94 21.19 -2.36
C ASP A 26 -2.51 22.17 -1.25
N PRO A 27 -1.85 23.30 -1.58
CA PRO A 27 -1.37 24.25 -0.58
C PRO A 27 -2.49 25.04 0.11
N ASP A 28 -3.69 25.11 -0.48
CA ASP A 28 -4.80 25.90 0.06
C ASP A 28 -5.62 25.06 1.06
N SER A 29 -5.94 23.81 0.71
CA SER A 29 -6.71 22.90 1.56
C SER A 29 -5.84 22.03 2.48
N GLY A 30 -4.60 21.78 2.08
CA GLY A 30 -3.70 20.82 2.73
C GLY A 30 -3.88 19.38 2.23
N GLU A 31 -4.88 19.10 1.39
CA GLU A 31 -5.20 17.74 0.92
C GLU A 31 -4.03 17.11 0.16
N VAL A 32 -3.86 15.81 0.37
CA VAL A 32 -2.90 15.00 -0.39
C VAL A 32 -3.65 14.22 -1.44
N HIS A 33 -3.26 14.40 -2.69
CA HIS A 33 -3.83 13.72 -3.85
C HIS A 33 -2.86 12.69 -4.41
N ALA A 34 -3.39 11.60 -4.94
CA ALA A 34 -2.66 10.65 -5.76
C ALA A 34 -3.14 10.71 -7.21
N TYR A 35 -2.23 10.38 -8.14
CA TYR A 35 -2.53 10.20 -9.55
C TYR A 35 -2.33 8.72 -9.91
N PRO A 36 -3.39 7.90 -9.83
CA PRO A 36 -3.29 6.49 -10.15
C PRO A 36 -2.93 6.29 -11.62
N GLU A 37 -2.11 5.28 -11.90
CA GLU A 37 -1.71 4.94 -13.26
C GLU A 37 -2.95 4.63 -14.13
N GLY A 38 -3.00 5.22 -15.33
CA GLY A 38 -4.12 5.01 -16.25
C GLY A 38 -5.40 5.75 -15.90
N LYS A 39 -5.40 6.63 -14.89
CA LYS A 39 -6.52 7.54 -14.59
C LYS A 39 -6.19 8.96 -15.02
N GLU A 40 -7.19 9.64 -15.59
CA GLU A 40 -7.06 11.05 -16.01
C GLU A 40 -7.18 12.04 -14.84
N ASN A 41 -7.87 11.63 -13.77
CA ASN A 41 -8.16 12.46 -12.61
C ASN A 41 -7.36 12.02 -11.38
N SER A 42 -6.98 12.99 -10.56
CA SER A 42 -6.46 12.74 -9.21
C SER A 42 -7.56 12.25 -8.27
N VAL A 43 -7.17 11.49 -7.26
CA VAL A 43 -8.02 11.11 -6.13
C VAL A 43 -7.47 11.70 -4.84
N ILE A 44 -8.34 12.11 -3.92
CA ILE A 44 -7.92 12.52 -2.57
C ILE A 44 -7.48 11.26 -1.83
N LEU A 45 -6.25 11.25 -1.35
CA LEU A 45 -5.65 10.13 -0.62
C LEU A 45 -5.70 10.37 0.89
N HIS A 46 -5.46 11.60 1.34
CA HIS A 46 -5.52 12.01 2.75
C HIS A 46 -6.03 13.43 2.88
N ARG A 47 -6.72 13.74 3.99
CA ARG A 47 -7.17 15.13 4.26
C ARG A 47 -6.02 16.12 4.41
N ASP A 48 -4.84 15.64 4.83
CA ASP A 48 -3.64 16.44 5.09
C ASP A 48 -2.37 15.58 5.15
N VAL A 49 -1.21 16.25 5.21
CA VAL A 49 0.12 15.60 5.31
C VAL A 49 0.28 14.85 6.63
N GLU A 50 -0.35 15.30 7.71
CA GLU A 50 -0.28 14.63 9.02
C GLU A 50 -0.94 13.25 8.94
N SER A 51 -2.10 13.17 8.30
CA SER A 51 -2.80 11.92 7.99
C SER A 51 -1.98 10.99 7.12
N LEU A 52 -1.33 11.50 6.08
CA LEU A 52 -0.42 10.70 5.26
C LEU A 52 0.71 10.10 6.11
N ALA A 53 1.38 10.92 6.92
CA ALA A 53 2.48 10.48 7.77
C ALA A 53 2.03 9.47 8.84
N PHE A 54 0.86 9.70 9.44
CA PHE A 54 0.24 8.80 10.42
C PHE A 54 -0.03 7.43 9.80
N CYS A 55 -0.67 7.41 8.62
CA CYS A 55 -1.01 6.18 7.91
C CYS A 55 0.24 5.40 7.50
N LEU A 56 1.24 6.07 6.89
CA LEU A 56 2.51 5.45 6.51
C LEU A 56 3.26 4.87 7.72
N THR A 57 3.27 5.58 8.84
CA THR A 57 3.91 5.10 10.08
C THR A 57 3.19 3.88 10.63
N GLY A 58 1.85 3.89 10.64
CA GLY A 58 1.04 2.75 11.02
C GLY A 58 1.29 1.53 10.12
N PHE A 59 1.43 1.77 8.82
CA PHE A 59 1.67 0.73 7.83
C PHE A 59 3.07 0.13 7.97
N GLY A 60 4.09 0.95 8.22
CA GLY A 60 5.43 0.45 8.54
C GLY A 60 5.43 -0.50 9.76
N ARG A 61 4.74 -0.11 10.84
CA ARG A 61 4.57 -0.99 12.02
C ARG A 61 3.79 -2.26 11.71
N LEU A 62 2.78 -2.16 10.84
CA LEU A 62 2.05 -3.34 10.35
C LEU A 62 3.03 -4.28 9.67
N LEU A 63 3.88 -3.81 8.76
CA LEU A 63 4.85 -4.67 8.07
C LEU A 63 5.92 -5.25 8.99
N ASP A 64 6.49 -4.44 9.88
CA ASP A 64 7.56 -4.84 10.80
C ASP A 64 7.12 -5.90 11.83
N ALA A 65 5.83 -5.91 12.19
CA ALA A 65 5.27 -6.86 13.14
C ALA A 65 5.09 -8.28 12.57
N ARG A 66 5.40 -8.51 11.28
CA ARG A 66 5.21 -9.82 10.64
C ARG A 66 6.26 -10.81 11.15
N GLN A 67 5.84 -11.72 12.02
CA GLN A 67 6.67 -12.84 12.45
C GLN A 67 6.42 -14.07 11.55
N PRO A 68 7.44 -14.90 11.26
CA PRO A 68 7.30 -16.10 10.44
C PRO A 68 6.37 -17.15 11.05
N ASP A 69 6.15 -17.12 12.37
CA ASP A 69 5.31 -18.06 13.10
C ASP A 69 4.25 -17.34 13.96
N GLY A 70 3.12 -16.97 13.36
CA GLY A 70 1.84 -16.97 14.08
C GLY A 70 1.26 -15.66 14.63
N ASP A 71 1.53 -14.50 14.03
CA ASP A 71 0.65 -13.34 14.25
C ASP A 71 -0.49 -13.33 13.22
N ASP A 72 -1.72 -13.18 13.70
CA ASP A 72 -2.93 -13.12 12.87
C ASP A 72 -2.95 -11.83 12.05
N ASP A 73 -2.59 -11.92 10.77
CA ASP A 73 -2.60 -10.81 9.83
C ASP A 73 -4.01 -10.16 9.75
N GLU A 74 -5.10 -10.93 9.94
CA GLU A 74 -6.45 -10.38 9.98
C GLU A 74 -6.61 -9.42 11.16
N ALA A 75 -6.24 -9.84 12.37
CA ALA A 75 -6.33 -9.00 13.57
C ALA A 75 -5.46 -7.73 13.47
N ARG A 76 -4.28 -7.84 12.84
CA ARG A 76 -3.35 -6.70 12.66
C ARG A 76 -3.87 -5.72 11.61
N VAL A 77 -4.33 -6.21 10.46
CA VAL A 77 -4.97 -5.40 9.42
C VAL A 77 -6.24 -4.74 9.96
N HIS A 78 -7.06 -5.46 10.74
CA HIS A 78 -8.23 -4.89 11.39
C HIS A 78 -7.88 -3.73 12.31
N ARG A 79 -6.90 -3.91 13.21
CA ARG A 79 -6.45 -2.85 14.12
C ARG A 79 -5.89 -1.65 13.35
N PHE A 80 -5.14 -1.90 12.27
CA PHE A 80 -4.65 -0.83 11.41
C PHE A 80 -5.82 -0.04 10.80
N ARG A 81 -6.82 -0.72 10.24
CA ARG A 81 -8.03 -0.10 9.69
C ARG A 81 -8.77 0.75 10.71
N GLU A 82 -9.00 0.23 11.91
CA GLU A 82 -9.65 0.98 13.00
C GLU A 82 -8.85 2.23 13.38
N THR A 83 -7.53 2.07 13.57
CA THR A 83 -6.64 3.16 14.01
C THR A 83 -6.55 4.27 12.97
N VAL A 84 -6.37 3.90 11.70
CA VAL A 84 -6.32 4.85 10.59
C VAL A 84 -7.68 5.52 10.42
N THR A 85 -8.78 4.77 10.34
CA THR A 85 -10.12 5.33 10.12
C THR A 85 -10.54 6.29 11.24
N ALA A 86 -10.18 5.99 12.49
CA ALA A 86 -10.44 6.88 13.62
C ALA A 86 -9.63 8.18 13.55
N PHE A 87 -8.42 8.14 12.97
CA PHE A 87 -7.60 9.32 12.75
C PHE A 87 -8.08 10.09 11.53
N ASP A 88 -8.20 9.44 10.38
CA ASP A 88 -8.68 9.92 9.09
C ASP A 88 -9.36 8.78 8.31
N ALA A 89 -10.62 8.98 7.92
CA ALA A 89 -11.36 7.96 7.17
C ALA A 89 -11.01 7.95 5.67
N THR A 90 -10.57 9.09 5.11
CA THR A 90 -10.29 9.26 3.67
C THR A 90 -9.48 8.12 3.03
N PRO A 91 -8.39 7.63 3.65
CA PRO A 91 -7.54 6.60 3.03
C PRO A 91 -8.26 5.27 2.78
N LEU A 92 -9.29 4.95 3.56
CA LEU A 92 -9.96 3.64 3.58
C LEU A 92 -11.44 3.71 3.17
N GLN A 93 -11.94 4.91 2.86
CA GLN A 93 -13.33 5.16 2.48
C GLN A 93 -13.73 4.47 1.18
N ASP A 94 -12.85 4.49 0.18
CA ASP A 94 -13.07 3.79 -1.09
C ASP A 94 -12.58 2.34 -0.96
N GLY A 95 -13.48 1.38 -1.20
CA GLY A 95 -13.18 -0.06 -1.18
C GLY A 95 -12.13 -0.47 -2.20
N GLU A 96 -11.98 0.28 -3.29
CA GLU A 96 -10.96 0.08 -4.33
C GLU A 96 -9.76 1.01 -4.16
N SER A 97 -9.64 1.71 -3.02
CA SER A 97 -8.45 2.52 -2.73
C SER A 97 -7.19 1.67 -2.72
N GLU A 98 -6.09 2.28 -3.13
CA GLU A 98 -4.77 1.64 -3.13
C GLU A 98 -4.38 1.11 -1.73
N TRP A 99 -4.83 1.79 -0.66
CA TRP A 99 -4.68 1.29 0.71
C TRP A 99 -5.44 -0.02 0.94
N ASN A 100 -6.71 -0.08 0.54
CA ASN A 100 -7.50 -1.31 0.67
C ASN A 100 -6.94 -2.45 -0.19
N THR A 101 -6.40 -2.16 -1.38
CA THR A 101 -5.67 -3.12 -2.21
C THR A 101 -4.42 -3.65 -1.51
N MET A 102 -3.54 -2.79 -1.00
CA MET A 102 -2.34 -3.22 -0.28
C MET A 102 -2.65 -4.08 0.96
N LEU A 103 -3.70 -3.71 1.71
CA LEU A 103 -4.13 -4.51 2.86
C LEU A 103 -4.68 -5.89 2.44
N ALA A 104 -5.39 -5.97 1.31
CA ALA A 104 -5.84 -7.25 0.76
C ALA A 104 -4.66 -8.12 0.32
N GLU A 105 -3.65 -7.54 -0.32
CA GLU A 105 -2.43 -8.28 -0.71
C GLU A 105 -1.69 -8.85 0.52
N ILE A 106 -1.68 -8.14 1.65
CA ILE A 106 -1.14 -8.65 2.92
C ILE A 106 -1.94 -9.85 3.40
N LEU A 107 -3.28 -9.75 3.42
CA LEU A 107 -4.17 -10.84 3.86
C LEU A 107 -4.06 -12.08 2.96
N ASP A 108 -3.85 -11.88 1.66
CA ASP A 108 -3.66 -12.95 0.68
C ASP A 108 -2.23 -13.52 0.70
N GLY A 109 -1.34 -12.99 1.55
CA GLY A 109 0.06 -13.44 1.65
C GLY A 109 0.91 -13.11 0.42
N MET A 110 0.52 -12.12 -0.38
CA MET A 110 1.19 -11.71 -1.63
C MET A 110 2.27 -10.63 -1.43
N TRP A 111 2.39 -10.11 -0.21
CA TRP A 111 3.43 -9.18 0.24
C TRP A 111 4.56 -9.90 0.98
#